data_AF-A0A5D3FXX7-F1
#
_entry.id   AF-A0A5D3FXX7-F1
#
_cell.length_a   1.000
_cell.length_b   1.000
_cell.length_c   1.000
_cell.angle_alpha   90.00
_cell.angle_beta   90.00
_cell.angle_gamma   90.00
#
_symmetry.space_group_name_H-M   'P 1'
#
loop_
_entity.id
_entity.type
_entity.pdbx_description
1 polymer ?
#
loop_
_entity_poly.entity_id
_entity_poly.type
_entity_poly.pdbx_seq_one_letter_code
_entity_poly.pdbx_strand_id
1 'polypeptide(L)'
;MARAAVRRLEKRLERAVRRLTAAAEEGGPLMRAALAGVTALHDGKSPFRALLSFGWTALKETLARVFGLRGRKARVTNIVEEIDVGAPRRLVYDQWTRFQEFPSFMKKVVSVDQVDETKLHWKAKVFWSSRAWESTIVEQVPDEHIVWRSKGRKGHVNGTVSFHELSPNLTRVLLVLEYHPRGLFERTGNLWRAQGRRVRLELKHFRRHATSRALTRPDEAEGWRGEIRDGEVVTTPE
;
A
#
# COMPACT_ATOMS: atom_id res chain seq x y z
N MET A 1 -48.38 28.72 12.94
CA MET A 1 -47.02 29.30 12.83
C MET A 1 -45.89 28.28 12.70
N ALA A 2 -45.96 27.09 13.32
CA ALA A 2 -44.89 26.08 13.30
C ALA A 2 -44.50 25.57 11.88
N ARG A 3 -45.46 25.35 10.97
CA ARG A 3 -45.17 24.84 9.61
C ARG A 3 -44.36 25.81 8.74
N ALA A 4 -44.48 27.11 8.97
CA ALA A 4 -43.69 28.11 8.25
C ALA A 4 -42.25 28.22 8.78
N ALA A 5 -42.07 28.04 10.10
CA ALA A 5 -40.76 27.99 10.72
C ALA A 5 -39.96 26.74 10.30
N VAL A 6 -40.62 25.57 10.25
CA VAL A 6 -40.02 24.31 9.76
C VAL A 6 -39.59 24.43 8.30
N ARG A 7 -40.45 24.95 7.42
CA ARG A 7 -40.09 25.18 6.00
C ARG A 7 -38.96 26.18 5.81
N ARG A 8 -38.83 27.18 6.69
CA ARG A 8 -37.69 28.11 6.69
C ARG A 8 -36.41 27.44 7.16
N LEU A 9 -36.50 26.51 8.12
CA LEU A 9 -35.38 25.72 8.59
C LEU A 9 -34.90 24.73 7.52
N GLU A 10 -35.81 24.00 6.88
CA GLU A 10 -35.52 23.08 5.77
C GLU A 10 -34.82 23.82 4.62
N LYS A 11 -35.34 24.98 4.20
CA LYS A 11 -34.71 25.81 3.17
C LYS A 11 -33.36 26.41 3.57
N ARG A 12 -33.08 26.54 4.87
CA ARG A 12 -31.76 26.96 5.36
C ARG A 12 -30.80 25.79 5.42
N LEU A 13 -31.29 24.61 5.82
CA LEU A 13 -30.54 23.36 5.86
C LEU A 13 -30.11 22.93 4.45
N GLU A 14 -31.03 22.96 3.48
CA GLU A 14 -30.72 22.65 2.07
C GLU A 14 -29.69 23.61 1.47
N ARG A 15 -29.76 24.90 1.83
CA ARG A 15 -28.76 25.89 1.37
C ARG A 15 -27.41 25.70 2.03
N ALA A 16 -27.37 25.29 3.30
CA ALA A 16 -26.14 24.97 4.00
C ALA A 16 -25.50 23.69 3.42
N VAL A 17 -26.30 22.65 3.15
CA VAL A 17 -25.87 21.41 2.51
C VAL A 17 -25.33 21.71 1.12
N ARG A 18 -26.04 22.47 0.27
CA ARG A 18 -25.56 22.84 -1.07
C ARG A 18 -24.28 23.67 -1.05
N ARG A 19 -24.10 24.56 -0.06
CA ARG A 19 -22.86 25.33 0.11
C ARG A 19 -21.69 24.45 0.56
N LEU A 20 -21.94 23.47 1.43
CA LEU A 20 -20.94 22.49 1.84
C LEU A 20 -20.57 21.54 0.70
N THR A 21 -21.55 21.16 -0.14
CA THR A 21 -21.28 20.39 -1.37
C THR A 21 -20.46 21.21 -2.35
N ALA A 22 -20.80 22.48 -2.60
CA ALA A 22 -20.03 23.36 -3.48
C ALA A 22 -18.60 23.63 -2.95
N ALA A 23 -18.43 23.84 -1.64
CA ALA A 23 -17.12 23.97 -1.00
C ALA A 23 -16.31 22.65 -1.05
N ALA A 24 -16.98 21.50 -1.03
CA ALA A 24 -16.36 20.20 -1.27
C ALA A 24 -16.00 19.97 -2.74
N GLU A 25 -16.58 20.72 -3.68
CA GLU A 25 -16.19 20.66 -5.08
C GLU A 25 -14.93 21.49 -5.39
N GLU A 26 -14.70 22.57 -4.64
CA GLU A 26 -13.46 23.35 -4.66
C GLU A 26 -12.35 22.75 -3.79
N GLY A 27 -12.72 22.12 -2.67
CA GLY A 27 -11.78 21.43 -1.80
C GLY A 27 -11.24 20.17 -2.47
N GLY A 28 -9.92 20.10 -2.61
CA GLY A 28 -9.24 18.96 -3.22
C GLY A 28 -9.63 17.58 -2.62
N PRO A 29 -9.17 16.49 -3.25
CA PRO A 29 -9.68 15.13 -3.02
C PRO A 29 -9.77 14.68 -1.56
N LEU A 30 -8.90 15.19 -0.69
CA LEU A 30 -8.87 14.94 0.76
C LEU A 30 -10.12 15.44 1.50
N MET A 31 -10.64 16.63 1.15
CA MET A 31 -11.83 17.19 1.83
C MET A 31 -13.13 16.49 1.42
N ARG A 32 -13.20 16.01 0.17
CA ARG A 32 -14.29 15.14 -0.30
C ARG A 32 -14.30 13.80 0.45
N ALA A 33 -13.11 13.24 0.70
CA ALA A 33 -12.98 12.00 1.46
C ALA A 33 -13.38 12.17 2.94
N ALA A 34 -13.00 13.28 3.58
CA ALA A 34 -13.38 13.60 4.96
C ALA A 34 -14.91 13.74 5.11
N LEU A 35 -15.58 14.44 4.20
CA LEU A 35 -17.04 14.65 4.25
C LEU A 35 -17.83 13.36 4.01
N ALA A 36 -17.37 12.51 3.09
CA ALA A 36 -17.96 11.19 2.87
C ALA A 36 -17.86 10.30 4.14
N GLY A 37 -16.79 10.47 4.93
CA GLY A 37 -16.55 9.72 6.17
C GLY A 37 -17.53 10.09 7.27
N VAL A 38 -17.84 11.38 7.37
CA VAL A 38 -18.81 11.91 8.34
C VAL A 38 -20.23 11.45 8.01
N THR A 39 -20.62 11.41 6.73
CA THR A 39 -21.94 10.90 6.33
C THR A 39 -22.11 9.39 6.56
N ALA A 40 -21.05 8.60 6.41
CA ALA A 40 -21.09 7.15 6.64
C ALA A 40 -21.22 6.78 8.14
N LEU A 41 -20.71 7.64 9.03
CA LEU A 41 -20.83 7.48 10.48
C LEU A 41 -22.24 7.78 11.01
N HIS A 42 -22.99 8.67 10.35
CA HIS A 42 -24.36 9.02 10.75
C HIS A 42 -25.40 7.91 10.45
N ASP A 43 -25.13 7.04 9.48
CA ASP A 43 -26.04 5.95 9.05
C ASP A 43 -25.93 4.66 9.90
N GLY A 44 -25.22 4.69 11.03
CA GLY A 44 -25.19 3.58 12.00
C GLY A 44 -24.52 2.29 11.50
N LYS A 45 -23.78 2.34 10.38
CA LYS A 45 -23.06 1.19 9.82
C LYS A 45 -21.73 1.02 10.56
N SER A 46 -21.49 -0.20 11.04
CA SER A 46 -20.31 -0.59 11.81
C SER A 46 -19.01 -0.04 11.18
N PRO A 47 -18.08 0.54 11.98
CA PRO A 47 -16.84 1.16 11.50
C PRO A 47 -15.98 0.22 10.65
N PHE A 48 -16.12 -1.10 10.83
CA PHE A 48 -15.43 -2.13 10.04
C PHE A 48 -15.91 -2.23 8.58
N ARG A 49 -17.20 -1.98 8.30
CA ARG A 49 -17.76 -1.98 6.93
C ARG A 49 -17.60 -0.64 6.22
N ALA A 50 -17.57 0.47 6.97
CA ALA A 50 -17.23 1.77 6.42
C ALA A 50 -15.78 1.77 5.90
N LEU A 51 -14.85 1.20 6.66
CA LEU A 51 -13.43 1.10 6.28
C LEU A 51 -13.19 0.24 5.02
N LEU A 52 -13.95 -0.86 4.83
CA LEU A 52 -13.88 -1.67 3.59
C LEU A 52 -14.50 -0.97 2.36
N SER A 53 -15.40 -0.01 2.57
CA SER A 53 -15.94 0.84 1.49
C SER A 53 -15.13 2.11 1.23
N PHE A 54 -14.16 2.42 2.10
CA PHE A 54 -13.25 3.54 1.93
C PHE A 54 -12.11 3.18 0.98
N GLY A 55 -12.44 3.23 -0.32
CA GLY A 55 -11.51 3.81 -1.27
C GLY A 55 -10.85 2.87 -2.28
N TRP A 56 -11.52 1.84 -2.81
CA TRP A 56 -11.01 1.19 -4.04
C TRP A 56 -10.84 2.22 -5.18
N THR A 57 -11.64 3.29 -5.22
CA THR A 57 -11.56 4.39 -6.20
C THR A 57 -10.58 5.50 -5.81
N ALA A 58 -10.51 5.90 -4.53
CA ALA A 58 -9.56 6.92 -4.07
C ALA A 58 -8.12 6.37 -4.05
N LEU A 59 -7.93 5.14 -3.55
CA LEU A 59 -6.68 4.41 -3.71
C LEU A 59 -6.39 4.20 -5.21
N LYS A 60 -7.37 3.83 -6.04
CA LYS A 60 -7.13 3.76 -7.50
C LYS A 60 -6.70 5.07 -8.12
N GLU A 61 -7.24 6.22 -7.72
CA GLU A 61 -6.84 7.52 -8.26
C GLU A 61 -5.45 7.92 -7.81
N THR A 62 -5.12 7.73 -6.52
CA THR A 62 -3.76 7.95 -6.00
C THR A 62 -2.77 7.00 -6.68
N LEU A 63 -3.11 5.72 -6.81
CA LEU A 63 -2.31 4.72 -7.56
C LEU A 63 -2.25 5.07 -9.05
N ALA A 64 -3.30 5.57 -9.70
CA ALA A 64 -3.27 5.94 -11.13
C ALA A 64 -2.41 7.18 -11.41
N ARG A 65 -2.41 8.14 -10.47
CA ARG A 65 -1.64 9.38 -10.53
C ARG A 65 -0.17 9.13 -10.19
N VAL A 66 0.10 8.21 -9.26
CA VAL A 66 1.42 7.65 -9.04
C VAL A 66 1.82 6.85 -10.28
N PHE A 67 1.20 5.71 -10.60
CA PHE A 67 1.68 4.81 -11.65
C PHE A 67 1.50 5.26 -13.12
N GLY A 68 0.93 6.44 -13.39
CA GLY A 68 0.95 7.05 -14.73
C GLY A 68 0.12 6.30 -15.77
N LEU A 69 -1.11 5.91 -15.43
CA LEU A 69 -1.99 5.09 -16.27
C LEU A 69 -2.58 5.79 -17.52
N ARG A 70 -2.03 6.94 -17.95
CA ARG A 70 -2.50 7.67 -19.15
C ARG A 70 -1.47 7.56 -20.29
N GLY A 71 -1.44 6.40 -20.96
CA GLY A 71 -0.87 6.28 -22.30
C GLY A 71 0.02 5.07 -22.57
N ARG A 72 -0.30 4.35 -23.66
CA ARG A 72 0.35 3.17 -24.28
C ARG A 72 0.13 1.81 -23.61
N LYS A 73 -0.30 0.84 -24.43
CA LYS A 73 -0.49 -0.60 -24.15
C LYS A 73 0.82 -1.31 -23.73
N ALA A 74 1.43 -0.93 -22.62
CA ALA A 74 2.29 -1.87 -21.89
C ALA A 74 1.34 -2.84 -21.17
N ARG A 75 1.51 -4.15 -21.35
CA ARG A 75 0.75 -5.16 -20.59
C ARG A 75 1.23 -5.18 -19.14
N VAL A 76 0.75 -4.22 -18.38
CA VAL A 76 0.91 -4.15 -16.94
C VAL A 76 0.16 -5.30 -16.29
N THR A 77 0.79 -5.99 -15.33
CA THR A 77 0.12 -7.01 -14.51
C THR A 77 -0.04 -6.51 -13.09
N ASN A 78 -1.28 -6.36 -12.66
CA ASN A 78 -1.62 -6.00 -11.29
C ASN A 78 -1.74 -7.26 -10.44
N ILE A 79 -1.07 -7.27 -9.30
CA ILE A 79 -1.11 -8.35 -8.30
C ILE A 79 -1.54 -7.71 -6.98
N VAL A 80 -2.58 -8.26 -6.38
CA VAL A 80 -3.04 -7.84 -5.05
C VAL A 80 -3.06 -9.09 -4.19
N GLU A 81 -2.32 -9.07 -3.10
CA GLU A 81 -2.25 -10.17 -2.13
C GLU A 81 -2.33 -9.60 -0.72
N GLU A 82 -2.94 -10.35 0.18
CA GLU A 82 -3.01 -10.01 1.60
C GLU A 82 -2.58 -11.21 2.45
N ILE A 83 -2.04 -10.92 3.64
CA ILE A 83 -1.71 -11.94 4.62
C ILE A 83 -1.86 -11.39 6.04
N ASP A 84 -2.43 -12.20 6.93
CA ASP A 84 -2.51 -11.89 8.35
C ASP A 84 -1.30 -12.48 9.08
N VAL A 85 -0.61 -11.65 9.86
CA VAL A 85 0.61 -11.95 10.62
C VAL A 85 0.29 -11.85 12.10
N GLY A 86 0.50 -12.95 12.83
CA GLY A 86 0.31 -13.00 14.28
C GLY A 86 1.46 -12.31 15.00
N ALA A 87 1.50 -10.98 14.95
CA ALA A 87 2.43 -10.12 15.67
C ALA A 87 1.87 -8.67 15.72
N PRO A 88 2.31 -7.85 16.70
CA PRO A 88 1.97 -6.42 16.75
C PRO A 88 2.38 -5.66 15.49
N ARG A 89 1.57 -4.67 15.09
CA ARG A 89 1.76 -3.90 13.85
C ARG A 89 3.15 -3.29 13.74
N ARG A 90 3.64 -2.71 14.84
CA ARG A 90 4.98 -2.12 14.96
C ARG A 90 6.07 -3.11 14.56
N LEU A 91 6.06 -4.31 15.16
CA LEU A 91 7.03 -5.37 14.86
C LEU A 91 6.95 -5.82 13.40
N VAL A 92 5.73 -5.96 12.86
CA VAL A 92 5.54 -6.37 11.46
C VAL A 92 6.12 -5.34 10.50
N TYR A 93 5.89 -4.05 10.76
CA TYR A 93 6.49 -2.97 10.00
C TYR A 93 8.02 -2.96 10.13
N ASP A 94 8.53 -3.07 11.34
CA ASP A 94 9.97 -3.06 11.62
C ASP A 94 10.69 -4.22 10.94
N GLN A 95 10.09 -5.41 10.96
CA GLN A 95 10.63 -6.57 10.23
C GLN A 95 10.53 -6.40 8.70
N TRP A 96 9.51 -5.71 8.20
CA TRP A 96 9.37 -5.45 6.77
C TRP A 96 10.42 -4.49 6.23
N THR A 97 10.80 -3.47 7.00
CA THR A 97 11.80 -2.46 6.57
C THR A 97 13.24 -2.97 6.63
N ARG A 98 13.47 -4.16 7.19
CA ARG A 98 14.76 -4.88 7.11
C ARG A 98 14.94 -5.59 5.75
N PHE A 99 14.92 -4.80 4.67
CA PHE A 99 14.89 -5.30 3.30
C PHE A 99 16.04 -6.26 2.97
N GLN A 100 17.23 -6.01 3.50
CA GLN A 100 18.43 -6.82 3.28
C GLN A 100 18.31 -8.25 3.86
N GLU A 101 17.40 -8.48 4.81
CA GLU A 101 17.13 -9.81 5.37
C GLU A 101 16.23 -10.67 4.46
N PHE A 102 15.56 -10.08 3.47
CA PHE A 102 14.55 -10.78 2.65
C PHE A 102 15.09 -12.06 2.00
N PRO A 103 16.32 -12.12 1.44
CA PRO A 103 16.87 -13.35 0.87
C PRO A 103 16.99 -14.52 1.86
N SER A 104 17.04 -14.26 3.18
CA SER A 104 17.16 -15.31 4.20
C SER A 104 15.89 -16.13 4.39
N PHE A 105 14.72 -15.54 4.08
CA PHE A 105 13.43 -16.20 4.27
C PHE A 105 12.59 -16.28 2.99
N MET A 106 12.78 -15.38 2.02
CA MET A 106 12.11 -15.41 0.72
C MET A 106 12.90 -16.25 -0.28
N LYS A 107 12.25 -17.23 -0.91
CA LYS A 107 12.93 -18.22 -1.76
C LYS A 107 13.35 -17.69 -3.13
N LYS A 108 12.68 -16.64 -3.62
CA LYS A 108 12.92 -16.09 -4.97
C LYS A 108 13.66 -14.76 -4.97
N VAL A 109 13.83 -14.13 -3.81
CA VAL A 109 14.72 -12.98 -3.64
C VAL A 109 16.14 -13.52 -3.50
N VAL A 110 17.06 -13.01 -4.30
CA VAL A 110 18.47 -13.44 -4.32
C VAL A 110 19.33 -12.48 -3.51
N SER A 111 19.14 -11.18 -3.70
CA SER A 111 19.76 -10.13 -2.89
C SER A 111 18.89 -8.89 -2.88
N VAL A 112 19.01 -8.12 -1.80
CA VAL A 112 18.48 -6.76 -1.68
C VAL A 112 19.59 -5.93 -1.07
N ASP A 113 20.08 -4.96 -1.82
CA ASP A 113 21.20 -4.11 -1.41
C ASP A 113 20.66 -2.68 -1.24
N GLN A 114 20.70 -2.14 -0.03
CA GLN A 114 20.25 -0.78 0.25
C GLN A 114 21.41 0.19 0.01
N VAL A 115 21.30 1.01 -1.04
CA VAL A 115 22.38 1.92 -1.46
C VAL A 115 22.24 3.31 -0.85
N ASP A 116 21.01 3.71 -0.52
CA ASP A 116 20.70 4.91 0.26
C ASP A 116 19.39 4.68 1.04
N GLU A 117 18.96 5.65 1.84
CA GLU A 117 17.75 5.54 2.68
C GLU A 117 16.48 5.27 1.89
N THR A 118 16.45 5.66 0.60
CA THR A 118 15.27 5.56 -0.28
C THR A 118 15.44 4.55 -1.41
N LYS A 119 16.66 4.10 -1.71
CA LYS A 119 16.98 3.29 -2.90
C LYS A 119 17.50 1.92 -2.53
N LEU A 120 16.92 0.94 -3.22
CA LEU A 120 17.21 -0.48 -3.07
C LEU A 120 17.55 -1.08 -4.43
N HIS A 121 18.63 -1.84 -4.52
CA HIS A 121 18.89 -2.73 -5.63
C HIS A 121 18.38 -4.13 -5.34
N TRP A 122 17.47 -4.60 -6.18
CA TRP A 122 16.85 -5.90 -6.06
C TRP A 122 17.43 -6.86 -7.08
N LYS A 123 17.65 -8.10 -6.66
CA LYS A 123 17.91 -9.23 -7.54
C LYS A 123 16.97 -10.38 -7.18
N ALA A 124 16.19 -10.85 -8.14
CA ALA A 124 15.25 -11.96 -7.92
C ALA A 124 15.19 -12.93 -9.09
N LYS A 125 14.79 -14.17 -8.81
CA LYS A 125 14.55 -15.20 -9.83
C LYS A 125 13.08 -15.19 -10.25
N VAL A 126 12.84 -14.79 -11.50
CA VAL A 126 11.53 -14.87 -12.15
C VAL A 126 11.57 -16.02 -13.16
N PHE A 127 10.99 -17.16 -12.79
CA PHE A 127 11.12 -18.43 -13.53
C PHE A 127 12.59 -18.83 -13.73
N TRP A 128 13.01 -19.07 -14.97
CA TRP A 128 14.39 -19.40 -15.35
C TRP A 128 15.29 -18.16 -15.50
N SER A 129 14.75 -16.95 -15.28
CA SER A 129 15.45 -15.71 -15.55
C SER A 129 15.76 -14.94 -14.27
N SER A 130 17.03 -14.63 -14.04
CA SER A 130 17.45 -13.64 -13.05
C SER A 130 17.11 -12.23 -13.55
N ARG A 131 16.42 -11.46 -12.70
CA ARG A 131 16.04 -10.07 -12.94
C ARG A 131 16.66 -9.21 -11.86
N ALA A 132 17.16 -8.05 -12.28
CA ALA A 132 17.66 -7.02 -11.38
C ALA A 132 17.00 -5.69 -11.74
N TRP A 133 16.61 -4.95 -10.72
CA TRP A 133 16.00 -3.62 -10.84
C TRP A 133 16.38 -2.77 -9.64
N GLU A 134 16.30 -1.45 -9.81
CA GLU A 134 16.40 -0.48 -8.73
C GLU A 134 15.00 -0.05 -8.33
N SER A 135 14.73 0.03 -7.04
CA SER A 135 13.51 0.56 -6.45
C SER A 135 13.86 1.84 -5.69
N THR A 136 13.02 2.86 -5.82
CA THR A 136 13.05 4.11 -5.07
C THR A 136 11.75 4.22 -4.28
N ILE A 137 11.86 4.31 -2.97
CA ILE A 137 10.77 4.57 -2.04
C ILE A 137 10.36 6.02 -2.23
N VAL A 138 9.10 6.22 -2.63
CA VAL A 138 8.54 7.56 -2.87
C VAL A 138 7.76 8.06 -1.67
N GLU A 139 7.21 7.15 -0.87
CA GLU A 139 6.47 7.48 0.34
C GLU A 139 6.66 6.35 1.35
N GLN A 140 6.96 6.71 2.60
CA GLN A 140 7.07 5.76 3.69
C GLN A 140 6.61 6.42 4.98
N VAL A 141 5.55 5.87 5.55
CA VAL A 141 4.99 6.32 6.84
C VAL A 141 5.03 5.13 7.80
N PRO A 142 5.75 5.24 8.93
CA PRO A 142 5.88 4.15 9.89
C PRO A 142 4.55 3.54 10.31
N ASP A 143 4.50 2.21 10.36
CA ASP A 143 3.32 1.40 10.72
C ASP A 143 2.08 1.56 9.82
N GLU A 144 2.16 2.38 8.77
CA GLU A 144 1.04 2.64 7.85
C GLU A 144 1.31 2.04 6.47
N HIS A 145 2.27 2.57 5.71
CA HIS A 145 2.54 2.11 4.35
C HIS A 145 3.92 2.47 3.81
N ILE A 146 4.29 1.78 2.74
CA ILE A 146 5.46 2.08 1.92
C ILE A 146 5.05 2.00 0.46
N VAL A 147 5.34 3.05 -0.31
CA VAL A 147 5.13 3.13 -1.75
C VAL A 147 6.47 3.26 -2.43
N TRP A 148 6.68 2.49 -3.49
CA TRP A 148 7.91 2.57 -4.28
C TRP A 148 7.65 2.50 -5.77
N ARG A 149 8.61 3.05 -6.51
CA ARG A 149 8.71 2.94 -7.95
C ARG A 149 10.03 2.30 -8.31
N SER A 150 10.06 1.62 -9.44
CA SER A 150 11.22 0.86 -9.86
C SER A 150 11.59 1.13 -11.30
N LYS A 151 12.86 0.89 -11.63
CA LYS A 151 13.37 0.88 -12.99
C LYS A 151 14.30 -0.31 -13.19
N GLY A 152 14.19 -0.96 -14.35
CA GLY A 152 14.96 -2.17 -14.62
C GLY A 152 15.00 -2.50 -16.11
N ARG A 153 16.16 -2.97 -16.59
CA ARG A 153 16.38 -3.30 -18.02
C ARG A 153 15.47 -4.42 -18.51
N LYS A 154 15.27 -5.45 -17.67
CA LYS A 154 14.45 -6.63 -17.98
C LYS A 154 13.07 -6.55 -17.32
N GLY A 155 12.55 -5.35 -17.09
CA GLY A 155 11.29 -5.13 -16.35
C GLY A 155 11.52 -4.89 -14.86
N HIS A 156 10.48 -4.39 -14.21
CA HIS A 156 10.52 -3.90 -12.84
C HIS A 156 9.14 -4.04 -12.18
N VAL A 157 9.10 -3.88 -10.85
CA VAL A 157 7.88 -3.95 -10.05
C VAL A 157 7.72 -2.65 -9.28
N ASN A 158 6.65 -1.89 -9.56
CA ASN A 158 6.21 -0.84 -8.65
C ASN A 158 5.27 -1.45 -7.62
N GLY A 159 5.06 -0.78 -6.50
CA GLY A 159 4.10 -1.30 -5.55
C GLY A 159 3.87 -0.46 -4.31
N THR A 160 2.96 -0.97 -3.50
CA THR A 160 2.56 -0.43 -2.22
C THR A 160 2.37 -1.58 -1.25
N VAL A 161 2.88 -1.44 -0.05
CA VAL A 161 2.51 -2.28 1.10
C VAL A 161 1.84 -1.41 2.14
N SER A 162 0.81 -1.92 2.81
CA SER A 162 0.18 -1.27 3.96
C SER A 162 -0.06 -2.24 5.10
N PHE A 163 -0.05 -1.72 6.32
CA PHE A 163 -0.13 -2.47 7.57
C PHE A 163 -1.36 -2.05 8.36
N HIS A 164 -2.23 -3.00 8.67
CA HIS A 164 -3.51 -2.73 9.32
C HIS A 164 -3.61 -3.56 10.60
N GLU A 165 -3.87 -2.92 11.73
CA GLU A 165 -4.10 -3.63 12.98
C GLU A 165 -5.49 -4.29 12.95
N LEU A 166 -5.53 -5.61 13.14
CA LEU A 166 -6.78 -6.37 13.33
C LEU A 166 -7.05 -6.65 14.81
N SER A 167 -5.97 -6.85 15.59
CA SER A 167 -5.96 -6.91 17.05
C SER A 167 -4.55 -6.60 17.56
N PRO A 168 -4.32 -6.42 18.88
CA PRO A 168 -3.01 -6.04 19.42
C PRO A 168 -1.84 -6.93 18.97
N ASN A 169 -2.10 -8.22 18.68
CA ASN A 169 -1.11 -9.20 18.24
C ASN A 169 -1.43 -9.79 16.85
N LEU A 170 -2.24 -9.10 16.04
CA LEU A 170 -2.61 -9.56 14.71
C LEU A 170 -2.65 -8.38 13.73
N THR A 171 -1.80 -8.45 12.72
CA THR A 171 -1.65 -7.40 11.70
C THR A 171 -1.92 -7.95 10.31
N ARG A 172 -2.73 -7.25 9.52
CA ARG A 172 -2.89 -7.53 8.10
C ARG A 172 -1.88 -6.74 7.29
N VAL A 173 -1.15 -7.44 6.43
CA VAL A 173 -0.29 -6.85 5.42
C VAL A 173 -0.98 -6.96 4.07
N LEU A 174 -1.27 -5.81 3.45
CA LEU A 174 -1.83 -5.73 2.10
C LEU A 174 -0.73 -5.28 1.13
N LEU A 175 -0.46 -6.10 0.11
CA LEU A 175 0.56 -5.87 -0.90
C LEU A 175 -0.08 -5.71 -2.27
N VAL A 176 0.15 -4.56 -2.89
CA VAL A 176 -0.28 -4.23 -4.25
C VAL A 176 0.97 -4.05 -5.10
N LEU A 177 1.10 -4.84 -6.17
CA LEU A 177 2.23 -4.78 -7.08
C LEU A 177 1.77 -4.53 -8.50
N GLU A 178 2.51 -3.67 -9.19
CA GLU A 178 2.38 -3.41 -10.61
C GLU A 178 3.64 -3.90 -11.32
N TYR A 179 3.52 -5.03 -12.03
CA TYR A 179 4.63 -5.59 -12.79
C TYR A 179 4.67 -5.05 -14.22
N HIS A 180 5.80 -4.43 -14.57
CA HIS A 180 6.10 -3.94 -15.91
C HIS A 180 7.10 -4.88 -16.59
N PRO A 181 6.65 -5.84 -17.42
CA PRO A 181 7.56 -6.64 -18.23
C PRO A 181 8.31 -5.76 -19.25
N ARG A 182 9.57 -6.10 -19.52
CA ARG A 182 10.29 -5.65 -20.72
C ARG A 182 11.01 -6.82 -21.37
N GLY A 183 10.88 -6.95 -22.69
CA GLY A 183 11.65 -7.88 -23.53
C GLY A 183 10.86 -9.11 -23.99
N LEU A 184 11.53 -10.05 -24.66
CA LEU A 184 10.96 -11.18 -25.42
C LEU A 184 10.00 -12.13 -24.68
N PHE A 185 9.81 -11.99 -23.36
CA PHE A 185 8.88 -12.80 -22.57
C PHE A 185 7.47 -12.21 -22.45
N GLU A 186 7.17 -11.12 -23.16
CA GLU A 186 5.85 -10.46 -23.18
C GLU A 186 4.69 -11.33 -23.72
N ARG A 187 4.98 -12.50 -24.31
CA ARG A 187 4.00 -13.31 -25.07
C ARG A 187 3.35 -14.49 -24.33
N THR A 188 3.75 -14.87 -23.12
CA THR A 188 3.23 -16.09 -22.47
C THR A 188 2.18 -15.77 -21.39
N GLY A 189 0.89 -15.76 -21.77
CA GLY A 189 -0.26 -15.41 -20.90
C GLY A 189 -0.37 -16.23 -19.59
N ASN A 190 -0.01 -17.52 -19.61
CA ASN A 190 -0.06 -18.40 -18.43
C ASN A 190 1.03 -18.14 -17.38
N LEU A 191 2.08 -17.41 -17.75
CA LEU A 191 3.18 -17.06 -16.85
C LEU A 191 2.74 -16.07 -15.76
N TRP A 192 1.74 -15.23 -16.07
CA TRP A 192 1.32 -14.09 -15.24
C TRP A 192 0.42 -14.48 -14.06
N ARG A 193 -0.55 -15.40 -14.25
CA ARG A 193 -1.34 -15.96 -13.12
C ARG A 193 -0.47 -16.70 -12.10
N ALA A 194 0.66 -17.23 -12.54
CA ALA A 194 1.61 -17.89 -11.65
C ALA A 194 2.43 -16.90 -10.80
N GLN A 195 2.54 -15.63 -11.19
CA GLN A 195 3.27 -14.62 -10.42
C GLN A 195 2.52 -14.20 -9.15
N GLY A 196 1.19 -14.00 -9.20
CA GLY A 196 0.38 -13.75 -7.99
C GLY A 196 0.51 -14.86 -6.95
N ARG A 197 0.36 -16.13 -7.37
CA ARG A 197 0.58 -17.30 -6.50
C ARG A 197 1.98 -17.35 -5.87
N ARG A 198 3.00 -16.85 -6.57
CA ARG A 198 4.38 -16.79 -6.05
C ARG A 198 4.55 -15.67 -5.05
N VAL A 199 4.03 -14.48 -5.33
CA VAL A 199 4.00 -13.37 -4.37
C VAL A 199 3.31 -13.80 -3.08
N ARG A 200 2.16 -14.49 -3.19
CA ARG A 200 1.47 -15.08 -2.04
C ARG A 200 2.34 -16.06 -1.25
N LEU A 201 3.15 -16.87 -1.93
CA LEU A 201 4.07 -17.80 -1.26
C LEU A 201 5.21 -17.08 -0.54
N GLU A 202 5.78 -16.03 -1.14
CA GLU A 202 6.79 -15.18 -0.48
C GLU A 202 6.19 -14.46 0.75
N LEU A 203 4.95 -13.97 0.66
CA LEU A 203 4.23 -13.42 1.82
C LEU A 203 3.99 -14.44 2.93
N LYS A 204 3.75 -15.73 2.60
CA LYS A 204 3.69 -16.80 3.62
C LYS A 204 5.03 -17.02 4.30
N HIS A 205 6.14 -16.88 3.58
CA HIS A 205 7.47 -16.95 4.17
C HIS A 205 7.76 -15.76 5.08
N PHE A 206 7.37 -14.55 4.69
CA PHE A 206 7.41 -13.37 5.54
C PHE A 206 6.60 -13.56 6.82
N ARG A 207 5.33 -13.97 6.71
CA ARG A 207 4.47 -14.25 7.87
C ARG A 207 5.15 -15.20 8.85
N ARG A 208 5.67 -16.33 8.36
CA ARG A 208 6.37 -17.30 9.20
C ARG A 208 7.58 -16.66 9.91
N HIS A 209 8.39 -15.89 9.19
CA HIS A 209 9.57 -15.24 9.74
C HIS A 209 9.20 -14.20 10.81
N ALA A 210 8.30 -13.27 10.49
CA ALA A 210 7.86 -12.22 11.40
C ALA A 210 7.18 -12.78 12.67
N THR A 211 6.27 -13.75 12.53
CA THR A 211 5.67 -14.40 13.70
C THR A 211 6.71 -15.15 14.53
N SER A 212 7.68 -15.83 13.90
CA SER A 212 8.74 -16.52 14.63
C SER A 212 9.62 -15.55 15.41
N ARG A 213 9.98 -14.39 14.84
CA ARG A 213 10.73 -13.34 15.53
C ARG A 213 9.93 -12.78 16.70
N ALA A 214 8.65 -12.47 16.49
CA ALA A 214 7.77 -11.96 17.54
C ALA A 214 7.70 -12.89 18.77
N LEU A 215 7.73 -14.21 18.55
CA LEU A 215 7.67 -15.19 19.64
C LEU A 215 9.00 -15.46 20.34
N THR A 216 10.13 -15.27 19.64
CA THR A 216 11.45 -15.69 20.15
C THR A 216 12.31 -14.51 20.59
N ARG A 217 12.17 -13.36 19.94
CA ARG A 217 13.03 -12.18 20.08
C ARG A 217 12.25 -10.89 19.78
N PRO A 218 11.21 -10.56 20.58
CA PRO A 218 10.38 -9.38 20.33
C PRO A 218 11.18 -8.07 20.37
N ASP A 219 12.21 -8.00 21.21
CA ASP A 219 13.01 -6.78 21.42
C ASP A 219 14.11 -6.56 20.36
N GLU A 220 14.40 -7.56 19.52
CA GLU A 220 15.43 -7.46 18.47
C GLU A 220 14.89 -6.97 17.12
N ALA A 221 13.59 -6.68 17.02
CA ALA A 221 12.93 -6.25 15.78
C ALA A 221 12.85 -4.73 15.68
N GLU A 222 13.98 -4.05 15.66
CA GLU A 222 14.08 -2.61 15.39
C GLU A 222 14.32 -2.35 13.89
N GLY A 223 13.34 -1.76 13.22
CA GLY A 223 13.38 -1.47 11.79
C GLY A 223 13.71 0.00 11.50
N TRP A 224 13.78 0.34 10.21
CA TRP A 224 13.92 1.75 9.83
C TRP A 224 12.58 2.45 10.00
N ARG A 225 12.55 3.54 10.79
CA ARG A 225 11.33 4.25 11.19
C ARG A 225 11.32 5.74 10.84
N GLY A 226 12.14 6.17 9.88
CA GLY A 226 12.02 7.51 9.33
C GLY A 226 10.72 7.68 8.52
N GLU A 227 10.46 8.91 8.10
CA GLU A 227 9.35 9.24 7.22
C GLU A 227 9.89 9.75 5.89
N ILE A 228 9.38 9.23 4.77
CA ILE A 228 9.70 9.67 3.42
C ILE A 228 8.46 10.25 2.77
N ARG A 229 8.58 11.43 2.18
CA ARG A 229 7.55 12.07 1.34
C ARG A 229 8.19 12.54 0.05
N ASP A 230 7.53 12.28 -1.08
CA ASP A 230 8.00 12.63 -2.42
C ASP A 230 9.43 12.15 -2.76
N GLY A 231 9.87 11.05 -2.12
CA GLY A 231 11.20 10.47 -2.29
C GLY A 231 12.31 11.14 -1.47
N GLU A 232 11.97 12.04 -0.55
CA GLU A 232 12.90 12.69 0.37
C GLU A 232 12.61 12.29 1.82
N VAL A 233 13.65 12.12 2.63
CA VAL A 233 13.53 11.82 4.06
C VAL A 233 13.17 13.10 4.79
N VAL A 234 11.95 13.14 5.35
CA VAL A 234 11.42 14.30 6.10
C VAL A 234 11.63 14.15 7.60
N THR A 235 11.68 12.90 8.08
CA THR A 235 12.00 12.57 9.49
C THR A 235 13.06 11.49 9.49
N THR A 236 14.21 11.74 10.10
CA THR A 236 15.27 10.74 10.26
C THR A 236 14.89 9.73 11.35
N PRO A 237 15.25 8.44 11.20
CA PRO A 237 15.15 7.49 12.30
C PRO A 237 16.05 7.94 13.46
N GLU A 238 15.56 7.81 14.71
CA GLU A 238 16.39 7.95 15.92
C GLU A 238 17.25 6.70 16.16
#